data_AF-A0A8P4GQC3-F1
#
_entry.id   AF-A0A8P4GQC3-F1
#
_cell.length_a   1.000
_cell.length_b   1.000
_cell.length_c   1.000
_cell.angle_alpha   90.00
_cell.angle_beta   90.00
_cell.angle_gamma   90.00
#
_symmetry.space_group_name_H-M   'P 1'
#
loop_
_entity.id
_entity.type
_entity.pdbx_description
1 polymer ?
#
loop_
_entity_poly.entity_id
_entity_poly.type
_entity_poly.pdbx_seq_one_letter_code
_entity_poly.pdbx_strand_id
1 'polypeptide(L)'
;MALRVIRLLVPTAATASQRVTVAQKAGVHTSSVRSLGYGWWAYALGERTTPRFGQNSKIISVDGNLASGKGVLAQKLADRLGMLHMPEPDAFYVDKMTGEKEPLPVDFNGMCSLEKFYTDPKAADGNSYRLQLWMYTMRLLQYADAIEHLLATGQGVILERSPFSDMVFLDAMFKQGYIRKECVQHYNEIKGISICEFLPPHLSIYIDLPAEEVQKKLKQSSKPYLQNVPLAYLKSIEDCYKKSFLNQIRETSELLVYDAAQALDAERVAEDIEYLKFDKGPWLEQDDISYHYMRKLVQDKQRVATLTHIPKFLPEITIGAHEYDEKYYAFRSLPGKRYAAGYNEDKGDKHIWLK
;
A
#
# COMPACT_ATOMS: atom_id res chain seq x y z
N MET A 1 -62.10 67.13 2.42
CA MET A 1 -61.43 68.22 3.16
C MET A 1 -61.96 68.25 4.58
N ALA A 2 -61.14 67.94 5.58
CA ALA A 2 -61.41 68.25 6.98
C ALA A 2 -60.07 68.64 7.63
N LEU A 3 -60.00 69.90 8.03
CA LEU A 3 -58.84 70.57 8.59
C LEU A 3 -58.77 70.37 10.10
N ARG A 4 -57.57 69.99 10.55
CA ARG A 4 -56.85 70.36 11.80
C ARG A 4 -57.64 70.85 13.02
N VAL A 5 -57.36 70.20 14.16
CA VAL A 5 -57.15 70.88 15.44
C VAL A 5 -55.78 70.50 15.98
N ILE A 6 -54.99 71.52 16.34
CA ILE A 6 -53.67 71.46 16.98
C ILE A 6 -53.81 71.97 18.42
N ARG A 7 -53.15 71.32 19.39
CA ARG A 7 -52.56 71.90 20.63
C ARG A 7 -51.53 70.87 21.17
N LEU A 8 -50.20 71.08 21.10
CA LEU A 8 -49.30 71.77 22.07
C LEU A 8 -49.43 71.17 23.50
N LEU A 9 -48.43 70.55 24.16
CA LEU A 9 -47.02 70.90 24.40
C LEU A 9 -46.17 69.71 24.95
N VAL A 10 -44.90 69.65 24.51
CA VAL A 10 -43.60 69.46 25.24
C VAL A 10 -43.28 68.13 25.97
N PRO A 11 -42.00 67.66 25.89
CA PRO A 11 -41.62 66.26 26.06
C PRO A 11 -41.06 65.95 27.46
N THR A 12 -41.18 64.70 27.90
CA THR A 12 -40.33 64.15 28.95
C THR A 12 -39.53 62.99 28.38
N ALA A 13 -38.22 63.15 28.45
CA ALA A 13 -37.23 62.19 28.03
C ALA A 13 -37.39 60.87 28.80
N ALA A 14 -37.55 59.79 28.06
CA ALA A 14 -37.22 58.45 28.52
C ALA A 14 -36.63 57.70 27.33
N THR A 15 -35.30 57.71 27.26
CA THR A 15 -34.49 56.89 26.38
C THR A 15 -34.72 55.41 26.70
N ALA A 16 -35.73 54.80 26.09
CA ALA A 16 -35.84 53.35 26.04
C ALA A 16 -35.02 52.84 24.84
N SER A 17 -33.73 52.63 25.10
CA SER A 17 -32.86 51.83 24.24
C SER A 17 -33.49 50.45 24.04
N GLN A 18 -34.17 50.24 22.90
CA GLN A 18 -34.51 48.90 22.44
C GLN A 18 -33.20 48.16 22.17
N ARG A 19 -32.77 47.37 23.15
CA ARG A 19 -31.78 46.30 22.95
C ARG A 19 -32.38 45.35 21.94
N VAL A 20 -31.97 45.49 20.68
CA VAL A 20 -32.06 44.39 19.72
C VAL A 20 -31.07 43.35 20.20
N THR A 21 -31.56 42.42 21.03
CA THR A 21 -30.86 41.18 21.33
C THR A 21 -30.85 40.37 20.03
N VAL A 22 -29.89 40.66 19.14
CA VAL A 22 -29.47 39.70 18.13
C VAL A 22 -28.82 38.58 18.94
N ALA A 23 -29.65 37.64 19.40
CA ALA A 23 -29.18 36.36 19.85
C ALA A 23 -28.56 35.72 18.60
N GLN A 24 -27.25 35.93 18.42
CA GLN A 24 -26.44 35.04 17.61
C GLN A 24 -26.66 33.66 18.21
N LYS A 25 -27.57 32.88 17.60
CA LYS A 25 -27.56 31.44 17.73
C LYS A 25 -26.18 31.04 17.21
N ALA A 26 -25.23 30.92 18.12
CA ALA A 26 -24.02 30.17 17.90
C ALA A 26 -24.47 28.75 17.62
N GLY A 27 -24.75 28.47 16.35
CA GLY A 27 -24.76 27.10 15.86
C GLY A 27 -23.35 26.61 16.11
N VAL A 28 -23.20 25.68 17.04
CA VAL A 28 -21.97 24.91 17.13
C VAL A 28 -21.88 24.17 15.80
N HIS A 29 -21.11 24.71 14.87
CA HIS A 29 -20.74 24.03 13.64
C HIS A 29 -19.87 22.85 14.05
N THR A 30 -20.51 21.71 14.33
CA THR A 30 -19.84 20.43 14.49
C THR A 30 -19.65 19.80 13.11
N SER A 31 -18.93 20.47 12.20
CA SER A 31 -18.24 19.71 11.15
C SER A 31 -17.01 19.08 11.77
N SER A 32 -17.22 18.05 12.61
CA SER A 32 -16.17 17.07 12.81
C SER A 32 -15.89 16.51 11.43
N VAL A 33 -14.66 16.62 10.95
CA VAL A 33 -14.16 15.93 9.76
C VAL A 33 -14.43 14.44 9.96
N ARG A 34 -15.62 13.98 9.57
CA ARG A 34 -15.99 12.58 9.57
C ARG A 34 -15.39 12.06 8.29
N SER A 35 -14.19 11.49 8.38
CA SER A 35 -13.89 10.42 7.43
C SER A 35 -14.99 9.38 7.64
N LEU A 36 -15.83 9.18 6.62
CA LEU A 36 -16.89 8.15 6.60
C LEU A 36 -16.22 6.77 6.47
N GLY A 37 -15.36 6.46 7.43
CA GLY A 37 -14.60 5.24 7.50
C GLY A 37 -15.31 4.18 8.30
N TYR A 38 -15.02 2.91 7.99
CA TYR A 38 -15.40 1.82 8.86
C TYR A 38 -14.81 2.04 10.26
N GLY A 39 -15.60 1.75 11.29
CA GLY A 39 -15.22 1.98 12.67
C GLY A 39 -16.06 1.15 13.61
N TRP A 40 -15.89 1.38 14.91
CA TRP A 40 -16.59 0.60 15.94
C TRP A 40 -18.11 0.70 15.82
N TRP A 41 -18.64 1.87 15.47
CA TRP A 41 -20.07 2.04 15.25
C TRP A 41 -20.58 1.23 14.05
N ALA A 42 -19.84 1.19 12.93
CA ALA A 42 -20.22 0.37 11.78
C ALA A 42 -20.26 -1.13 12.14
N TYR A 43 -19.25 -1.58 12.90
CA TYR A 43 -19.21 -2.95 13.42
C TYR A 43 -20.38 -3.25 14.38
N ALA A 44 -20.66 -2.37 15.33
CA ALA A 44 -21.75 -2.51 16.29
C ALA A 44 -23.15 -2.48 15.61
N LEU A 45 -23.29 -1.70 14.52
CA LEU A 45 -24.49 -1.63 13.70
C LEU A 45 -24.66 -2.86 12.77
N GLY A 46 -23.74 -3.83 12.84
CA GLY A 46 -23.87 -5.12 12.17
C GLY A 46 -23.01 -5.29 10.91
N GLU A 47 -22.11 -4.35 10.59
CA GLU A 47 -21.17 -4.51 9.47
C GLU A 47 -20.03 -5.48 9.83
N ARG A 48 -20.35 -6.78 9.87
CA ARG A 48 -19.39 -7.87 10.12
C ARG A 48 -18.74 -8.36 8.83
N THR A 49 -17.52 -8.89 8.93
CA THR A 49 -16.73 -9.38 7.79
C THR A 49 -17.05 -10.82 7.44
N THR A 50 -17.24 -11.70 8.44
CA THR A 50 -17.49 -13.13 8.21
C THR A 50 -18.69 -13.44 7.30
N PRO A 51 -19.84 -12.73 7.34
CA PRO A 51 -20.96 -13.06 6.45
C PRO A 51 -20.68 -12.74 4.97
N ARG A 52 -19.64 -11.95 4.68
CA ARG A 52 -19.23 -11.58 3.31
C ARG A 52 -18.26 -12.59 2.71
N PHE A 53 -17.68 -13.47 3.51
CA PHE A 53 -16.72 -14.45 3.04
C PHE A 53 -17.42 -15.62 2.36
N GLY A 54 -17.08 -15.83 1.10
CA GLY A 54 -17.39 -17.01 0.31
C GLY A 54 -16.17 -17.92 0.15
N GLN A 55 -16.33 -18.93 -0.70
CA GLN A 55 -15.27 -19.91 -0.99
C GLN A 55 -14.05 -19.27 -1.67
N ASN A 56 -14.30 -18.27 -2.54
CA ASN A 56 -13.26 -17.56 -3.29
C ASN A 56 -12.71 -16.33 -2.55
N SER A 57 -13.06 -16.12 -1.28
CA SER A 57 -12.55 -15.02 -0.46
C SER A 57 -11.15 -15.33 0.07
N LYS A 58 -10.17 -15.38 -0.84
CA LYS A 58 -8.79 -15.79 -0.55
C LYS A 58 -7.79 -14.78 -1.10
N ILE A 59 -6.65 -14.68 -0.42
CA ILE A 59 -5.48 -13.92 -0.89
C ILE A 59 -4.51 -14.91 -1.51
N ILE A 60 -4.24 -14.76 -2.80
CA ILE A 60 -3.32 -15.60 -3.55
C ILE A 60 -2.12 -14.75 -3.98
N SER A 61 -0.90 -15.18 -3.64
CA SER A 61 0.34 -14.53 -4.06
C SER A 61 0.99 -15.33 -5.17
N VAL A 62 1.21 -14.72 -6.34
CA VAL A 62 2.01 -15.30 -7.44
C VAL A 62 3.44 -14.81 -7.32
N ASP A 63 4.32 -15.74 -6.93
CA ASP A 63 5.73 -15.52 -6.67
C ASP A 63 6.60 -16.15 -7.77
N GLY A 64 7.77 -15.55 -8.00
CA GLY A 64 8.69 -16.02 -9.04
C GLY A 64 9.74 -14.99 -9.40
N ASN A 65 10.72 -15.43 -10.20
CA ASN A 65 11.81 -14.59 -10.66
C ASN A 65 11.32 -13.42 -11.56
N LEU A 66 12.18 -12.43 -11.79
CA LEU A 66 11.83 -11.14 -12.44
C LEU A 66 11.05 -11.28 -13.74
N ALA A 67 11.47 -12.16 -14.64
CA ALA A 67 10.87 -12.37 -15.96
C ALA A 67 10.13 -13.71 -16.10
N SER A 68 9.54 -14.21 -15.01
CA SER A 68 8.82 -15.50 -15.02
C SER A 68 7.42 -15.46 -15.66
N GLY A 69 6.93 -14.30 -16.12
CA GLY A 69 5.59 -14.18 -16.71
C GLY A 69 4.46 -14.14 -15.67
N LYS A 70 4.79 -13.92 -14.40
CA LYS A 70 3.87 -13.91 -13.26
C LYS A 70 2.62 -13.05 -13.45
N GLY A 71 2.75 -11.85 -14.02
CA GLY A 71 1.61 -10.95 -14.17
C GLY A 71 0.58 -11.43 -15.18
N VAL A 72 1.02 -12.10 -16.26
CA VAL A 72 0.11 -12.69 -17.23
C VAL A 72 -0.68 -13.84 -16.60
N LEU A 73 -0.03 -14.68 -15.79
CA LEU A 73 -0.70 -15.75 -15.06
C LEU A 73 -1.67 -15.18 -14.02
N ALA A 74 -1.23 -14.21 -13.22
CA ALA A 74 -2.04 -13.59 -12.18
C ALA A 74 -3.32 -12.94 -12.75
N GLN A 75 -3.20 -12.24 -13.87
CA GLN A 75 -4.34 -11.64 -14.55
C GLN A 75 -5.33 -12.70 -15.06
N LYS A 76 -4.84 -13.72 -15.77
CA LYS A 76 -5.70 -14.81 -16.26
C LYS A 76 -6.40 -15.57 -15.14
N LEU A 77 -5.71 -15.82 -14.03
CA LEU A 77 -6.29 -16.47 -12.85
C LEU A 77 -7.37 -15.59 -12.21
N ALA A 78 -7.15 -14.27 -12.14
CA ALA A 78 -8.10 -13.35 -11.57
C ALA A 78 -9.39 -13.30 -12.42
N ASP A 79 -9.25 -13.23 -13.74
CA ASP A 79 -10.37 -13.27 -14.68
C ASP A 79 -11.16 -14.59 -14.56
N ARG A 80 -10.47 -15.73 -14.39
CA ARG A 80 -11.10 -17.06 -14.30
C ARG A 80 -11.84 -17.27 -12.99
N LEU A 81 -11.26 -16.84 -11.87
CA LEU A 81 -11.81 -17.04 -10.52
C LEU A 81 -12.73 -15.91 -10.05
N GLY A 82 -12.85 -14.83 -10.84
CA GLY A 82 -13.62 -13.63 -10.48
C GLY A 82 -12.99 -12.83 -9.33
N MET A 83 -11.67 -12.90 -9.19
CA MET A 83 -10.91 -12.22 -8.14
C MET A 83 -10.35 -10.89 -8.63
N LEU A 84 -9.99 -10.00 -7.71
CA LEU A 84 -9.32 -8.74 -8.05
C LEU A 84 -7.84 -9.01 -8.33
N HIS A 85 -7.36 -8.67 -9.53
CA HIS A 85 -5.93 -8.66 -9.84
C HIS A 85 -5.30 -7.36 -9.34
N MET A 86 -4.23 -7.49 -8.56
CA MET A 86 -3.37 -6.38 -8.16
C MET A 86 -1.97 -6.59 -8.76
N PRO A 87 -1.55 -5.74 -9.73
CA PRO A 87 -0.27 -5.89 -10.42
C PRO A 87 0.92 -5.58 -9.49
N GLU A 88 2.14 -6.00 -9.85
CA GLU A 88 3.33 -5.75 -9.02
C GLU A 88 3.49 -4.24 -8.73
N PRO A 89 3.76 -3.84 -7.47
CA PRO A 89 3.81 -2.44 -7.12
C PRO A 89 5.13 -1.83 -7.57
N ASP A 90 5.03 -0.72 -8.30
CA ASP A 90 6.17 0.10 -8.71
C ASP A 90 6.58 1.06 -7.57
N ALA A 91 7.73 1.74 -7.73
CA ALA A 91 8.15 2.82 -6.83
C ALA A 91 7.14 3.98 -6.73
N PHE A 92 6.25 4.10 -7.72
CA PHE A 92 5.22 5.15 -7.81
C PHE A 92 3.83 4.66 -7.37
N TYR A 93 3.75 3.55 -6.64
CA TYR A 93 2.47 2.95 -6.27
C TYR A 93 1.59 3.88 -5.42
N VAL A 94 2.18 4.66 -4.50
CA VAL A 94 1.47 5.66 -3.69
C VAL A 94 0.86 6.78 -4.54
N ASP A 95 1.51 7.19 -5.62
CA ASP A 95 0.96 8.20 -6.54
C ASP A 95 -0.28 7.67 -7.26
N LYS A 96 -0.24 6.41 -7.70
CA LYS A 96 -1.39 5.73 -8.30
C LYS A 96 -2.55 5.62 -7.32
N MET A 97 -2.27 5.25 -6.07
CA MET A 97 -3.28 5.20 -4.99
C MET A 97 -3.90 6.56 -4.69
N THR A 98 -3.10 7.63 -4.67
CA THR A 98 -3.56 8.97 -4.34
C THR A 98 -4.31 9.65 -5.50
N GLY A 99 -4.43 8.96 -6.64
CA GLY A 99 -5.17 9.43 -7.81
C GLY A 99 -4.43 10.53 -8.57
N GLU A 100 -3.10 10.56 -8.50
CA GLU A 100 -2.30 11.47 -9.31
C GLU A 100 -2.32 11.04 -10.78
N LYS A 101 -2.49 12.00 -11.68
CA LYS A 101 -2.57 11.73 -13.13
C LYS A 101 -1.21 11.35 -13.71
N GLU A 102 -0.16 11.95 -13.17
CA GLU A 102 1.22 11.73 -13.55
C GLU A 102 2.02 11.35 -12.31
N PRO A 103 2.97 10.40 -12.41
CA PRO A 103 3.86 10.07 -11.30
C PRO A 103 4.64 11.30 -10.85
N LEU A 104 4.73 11.49 -9.53
CA LEU A 104 5.51 12.58 -8.96
C LEU A 104 7.01 12.36 -9.21
N PRO A 105 7.80 13.45 -9.20
CA PRO A 105 9.25 13.36 -9.28
C PRO A 105 9.83 12.34 -8.27
N VAL A 106 10.92 11.67 -8.68
CA VAL A 106 11.59 10.61 -7.90
C VAL A 106 12.00 11.11 -6.51
N ASP A 107 12.28 12.40 -6.36
CA ASP A 107 12.64 13.03 -5.09
C ASP A 107 11.54 12.89 -4.02
N PHE A 108 10.28 12.80 -4.43
CA PHE A 108 9.15 12.58 -3.53
C PHE A 108 8.80 11.09 -3.35
N ASN A 109 9.33 10.22 -4.22
CA ASN A 109 9.07 8.78 -4.23
C ASN A 109 10.31 7.99 -3.78
N GLY A 110 10.69 8.20 -2.52
CA GLY A 110 11.78 7.46 -1.87
C GLY A 110 13.19 7.79 -2.38
N MET A 111 13.35 8.79 -3.26
CA MET A 111 14.64 9.21 -3.83
C MET A 111 15.42 8.03 -4.44
N CYS A 112 14.71 7.06 -5.01
CA CYS A 112 15.28 5.80 -5.43
C CYS A 112 14.98 5.53 -6.90
N SER A 113 15.92 4.91 -7.60
CA SER A 113 15.76 4.56 -9.01
C SER A 113 16.17 3.12 -9.26
N LEU A 114 15.26 2.36 -9.85
CA LEU A 114 15.50 1.00 -10.36
C LEU A 114 16.57 1.00 -11.45
N GLU A 115 16.53 2.00 -12.33
CA GLU A 115 17.48 2.13 -13.43
C GLU A 115 18.90 2.26 -12.89
N LYS A 116 19.07 3.18 -11.92
CA LYS A 116 20.36 3.40 -11.25
C LYS A 116 20.85 2.16 -10.51
N PHE A 117 19.94 1.39 -9.90
CA PHE A 117 20.28 0.14 -9.23
C PHE A 117 20.82 -0.91 -10.21
N TYR A 118 20.23 -1.05 -11.39
CA TYR A 118 20.71 -2.03 -12.37
C TYR A 118 21.95 -1.58 -13.15
N THR A 119 22.19 -0.27 -13.28
CA THR A 119 23.42 0.25 -13.92
C THR A 119 24.61 0.24 -12.97
N ASP A 120 24.41 0.65 -11.72
CA ASP A 120 25.46 0.68 -10.69
C ASP A 120 24.89 0.25 -9.32
N PRO A 121 24.80 -1.07 -9.07
CA PRO A 121 24.30 -1.60 -7.80
C PRO A 121 25.19 -1.29 -6.59
N LYS A 122 26.44 -0.85 -6.81
CA LYS A 122 27.44 -0.58 -5.75
C LYS A 122 27.69 0.92 -5.55
N ALA A 123 26.81 1.76 -6.10
CA ALA A 123 26.88 3.21 -5.93
C ALA A 123 26.95 3.60 -4.45
N ALA A 124 27.84 4.54 -4.12
CA ALA A 124 28.05 5.02 -2.75
C ALA A 124 26.82 5.75 -2.17
N ASP A 125 25.89 6.17 -3.01
CA ASP A 125 24.69 6.96 -2.66
C ASP A 125 23.64 6.18 -1.86
N GLY A 126 23.87 4.88 -1.60
CA GLY A 126 22.96 4.03 -0.85
C GLY A 126 21.67 3.66 -1.59
N ASN A 127 21.58 3.94 -2.90
CA ASN A 127 20.38 3.72 -3.71
C ASN A 127 19.86 2.28 -3.62
N SER A 128 20.75 1.30 -3.59
CA SER A 128 20.39 -0.13 -3.55
C SER A 128 19.52 -0.48 -2.35
N TYR A 129 19.95 -0.08 -1.14
CA TYR A 129 19.19 -0.36 0.06
C TYR A 129 17.95 0.54 0.20
N ARG A 130 18.07 1.82 -0.17
CA ARG A 130 16.92 2.76 -0.15
C ARG A 130 15.79 2.29 -1.07
N LEU A 131 16.13 1.82 -2.27
CA LEU A 131 15.18 1.23 -3.22
C LEU A 131 14.51 -0.02 -2.63
N GLN A 132 15.28 -0.92 -2.03
CA GLN A 132 14.71 -2.14 -1.45
C GLN A 132 13.73 -1.82 -0.32
N LEU A 133 14.10 -0.90 0.58
CA LEU A 133 13.23 -0.46 1.67
C LEU A 133 11.96 0.21 1.12
N TRP A 134 12.09 1.08 0.12
CA TRP A 134 10.95 1.72 -0.52
C TRP A 134 10.01 0.70 -1.17
N MET A 135 10.54 -0.26 -1.92
CA MET A 135 9.78 -1.35 -2.53
C MET A 135 9.08 -2.22 -1.49
N TYR A 136 9.74 -2.50 -0.37
CA TYR A 136 9.11 -3.19 0.76
C TYR A 136 7.90 -2.43 1.29
N THR A 137 8.03 -1.12 1.52
CA THR A 137 6.92 -0.27 1.97
C THR A 137 5.79 -0.24 0.94
N MET A 138 6.08 -0.14 -0.36
CA MET A 138 5.05 -0.18 -1.41
C MET A 138 4.30 -1.51 -1.42
N ARG A 139 5.00 -2.64 -1.29
CA ARG A 139 4.38 -3.97 -1.20
C ARG A 139 3.54 -4.14 0.06
N LEU A 140 4.00 -3.60 1.20
CA LEU A 140 3.23 -3.62 2.44
C LEU A 140 1.93 -2.82 2.31
N LEU A 141 1.99 -1.63 1.71
CA LEU A 141 0.82 -0.82 1.43
C LEU A 141 -0.16 -1.52 0.47
N GLN A 142 0.35 -2.17 -0.57
CA GLN A 142 -0.48 -2.97 -1.47
C GLN A 142 -1.14 -4.15 -0.76
N TYR A 143 -0.40 -4.81 0.14
CA TYR A 143 -0.94 -5.90 0.93
C TYR A 143 -2.05 -5.42 1.88
N ALA A 144 -1.89 -4.23 2.45
CA ALA A 144 -2.95 -3.59 3.24
C ALA A 144 -4.18 -3.28 2.38
N ASP A 145 -4.03 -2.81 1.15
CA ASP A 145 -5.15 -2.63 0.21
C ASP A 145 -5.83 -3.95 -0.15
N ALA A 146 -5.06 -5.01 -0.37
CA ALA A 146 -5.59 -6.34 -0.66
C ALA A 146 -6.44 -6.87 0.50
N ILE A 147 -5.94 -6.72 1.73
CA ILE A 147 -6.68 -7.11 2.94
C ILE A 147 -7.91 -6.22 3.13
N GLU A 148 -7.79 -4.90 2.92
CA GLU A 148 -8.93 -3.99 3.02
C GLU A 148 -10.02 -4.37 2.03
N HIS A 149 -9.67 -4.64 0.76
CA HIS A 149 -10.61 -5.08 -0.27
C HIS A 149 -11.27 -6.40 0.09
N LEU A 150 -10.48 -7.39 0.55
CA LEU A 150 -11.01 -8.68 0.97
C LEU A 150 -11.99 -8.55 2.14
N LEU A 151 -11.62 -7.79 3.19
CA LEU A 151 -12.45 -7.62 4.38
C LEU A 151 -13.69 -6.75 4.12
N ALA A 152 -13.60 -5.78 3.21
CA ALA A 152 -14.71 -4.90 2.87
C ALA A 152 -15.69 -5.57 1.89
N THR A 153 -15.20 -6.23 0.85
CA THR A 153 -16.07 -6.75 -0.23
C THR A 153 -16.34 -8.24 -0.13
N GLY A 154 -15.45 -9.00 0.52
CA GLY A 154 -15.46 -10.46 0.46
C GLY A 154 -14.88 -11.02 -0.84
N GLN A 155 -14.45 -10.20 -1.79
CA GLN A 155 -13.84 -10.69 -3.03
C GLN A 155 -12.38 -11.10 -2.80
N GLY A 156 -11.99 -12.25 -3.35
CA GLY A 156 -10.58 -12.69 -3.34
C GLY A 156 -9.66 -11.75 -4.12
N VAL A 157 -8.38 -11.76 -3.77
CA VAL A 157 -7.35 -10.90 -4.37
C VAL A 157 -6.17 -11.74 -4.81
N ILE A 158 -5.72 -11.53 -6.04
CA ILE A 158 -4.50 -12.11 -6.59
C ILE A 158 -3.43 -11.03 -6.68
N LEU A 159 -2.33 -11.26 -5.98
CA LEU A 159 -1.19 -10.36 -5.88
C LEU A 159 -0.02 -10.88 -6.69
N GLU A 160 0.71 -9.99 -7.33
CA GLU A 160 2.04 -10.29 -7.85
C GLU A 160 3.10 -9.96 -6.80
N ARG A 161 3.69 -10.99 -6.21
CA ARG A 161 4.67 -10.92 -5.11
C ARG A 161 4.13 -10.29 -3.83
N SER A 162 4.11 -11.06 -2.76
CA SER A 162 3.76 -10.58 -1.42
C SER A 162 4.96 -9.95 -0.69
N PRO A 163 4.74 -9.15 0.39
CA PRO A 163 5.81 -8.68 1.27
C PRO A 163 6.66 -9.81 1.87
N PHE A 164 6.06 -11.00 2.05
CA PHE A 164 6.75 -12.19 2.55
C PHE A 164 7.86 -12.66 1.61
N SER A 165 7.68 -12.46 0.31
CA SER A 165 8.67 -12.82 -0.72
C SER A 165 9.84 -11.84 -0.81
N ASP A 166 9.73 -10.61 -0.27
CA ASP A 166 10.72 -9.55 -0.50
C ASP A 166 12.11 -9.88 0.09
N MET A 167 12.16 -10.67 1.16
CA MET A 167 13.43 -11.08 1.80
C MET A 167 14.40 -11.78 0.84
N VAL A 168 13.89 -12.45 -0.21
CA VAL A 168 14.74 -13.15 -1.17
C VAL A 168 15.60 -12.18 -1.99
N PHE A 169 15.09 -10.98 -2.26
CA PHE A 169 15.82 -9.94 -2.98
C PHE A 169 16.89 -9.32 -2.09
N LEU A 170 16.56 -9.06 -0.82
CA LEU A 170 17.52 -8.60 0.18
C LEU A 170 18.71 -9.57 0.33
N ASP A 171 18.42 -10.85 0.55
CA ASP A 171 19.45 -11.87 0.73
C ASP A 171 20.30 -12.05 -0.53
N ALA A 172 19.68 -11.99 -1.71
CA ALA A 172 20.40 -12.01 -2.98
C ALA A 172 21.33 -10.79 -3.12
N MET A 173 20.88 -9.59 -2.77
CA MET A 173 21.71 -8.38 -2.80
C MET A 173 22.86 -8.44 -1.79
N PHE A 174 22.63 -9.02 -0.61
CA PHE A 174 23.67 -9.23 0.39
C PHE A 174 24.74 -10.21 -0.11
N LYS A 175 24.34 -11.33 -0.73
CA LYS A 175 25.27 -12.31 -1.31
C LYS A 175 26.14 -11.72 -2.42
N GLN A 176 25.61 -10.80 -3.23
CA GLN A 176 26.39 -10.09 -4.26
C GLN A 176 27.23 -8.93 -3.71
N GLY A 177 27.11 -8.61 -2.42
CA GLY A 177 27.82 -7.52 -1.77
C GLY A 177 27.35 -6.14 -2.22
N TYR A 178 26.06 -5.98 -2.55
CA TYR A 178 25.47 -4.67 -2.90
C TYR A 178 25.04 -3.87 -1.66
N ILE A 179 24.78 -4.56 -0.55
CA ILE A 179 24.30 -3.96 0.69
C ILE A 179 25.17 -4.39 1.87
N ARG A 180 25.26 -3.52 2.88
CA ARG A 180 26.01 -3.77 4.11
C ARG A 180 25.21 -4.64 5.08
N LYS A 181 25.90 -5.34 5.98
CA LYS A 181 25.28 -6.19 7.01
C LYS A 181 24.34 -5.40 7.94
N GLU A 182 24.69 -4.17 8.25
CA GLU A 182 23.87 -3.24 9.07
C GLU A 182 22.49 -2.98 8.43
N CYS A 183 22.45 -2.85 7.10
CA CYS A 183 21.22 -2.69 6.34
C CYS A 183 20.33 -3.94 6.44
N VAL A 184 20.92 -5.13 6.36
CA VAL A 184 20.17 -6.40 6.52
C VAL A 184 19.57 -6.51 7.94
N GLN A 185 20.32 -6.10 8.97
CA GLN A 185 19.80 -6.08 10.34
C GLN A 185 18.61 -5.12 10.49
N HIS A 186 18.73 -3.91 9.95
CA HIS A 186 17.64 -2.94 9.94
C HIS A 186 16.41 -3.46 9.21
N TYR A 187 16.57 -4.09 8.05
CA TYR A 187 15.46 -4.70 7.33
C TYR A 187 14.79 -5.80 8.16
N ASN A 188 15.56 -6.67 8.82
CA ASN A 188 15.00 -7.75 9.64
C ASN A 188 14.21 -7.22 10.85
N GLU A 189 14.66 -6.11 11.47
CA GLU A 189 13.91 -5.41 12.51
C GLU A 189 12.57 -4.89 11.99
N ILE A 190 12.57 -4.20 10.84
CA ILE A 190 11.34 -3.73 10.17
C ILE A 190 10.43 -4.90 9.84
N LYS A 191 10.96 -5.97 9.25
CA LYS A 191 10.21 -7.17 8.90
C LYS A 191 9.53 -7.76 10.14
N GLY A 192 10.25 -7.88 11.25
CA GLY A 192 9.72 -8.41 12.51
C GLY A 192 8.59 -7.58 13.12
N ILE A 193 8.62 -6.25 12.94
CA ILE A 193 7.59 -5.34 13.46
C ILE A 193 6.39 -5.23 12.51
N SER A 194 6.64 -5.21 11.21
CA SER A 194 5.58 -4.97 10.22
C SER A 194 4.82 -6.24 9.84
N ILE A 195 5.50 -7.37 9.61
CA ILE A 195 4.85 -8.60 9.13
C ILE A 195 3.95 -9.23 10.20
N CYS A 196 4.28 -9.09 11.49
CA CYS A 196 3.50 -9.71 12.56
C CYS A 196 2.09 -9.12 12.73
N GLU A 197 1.84 -7.91 12.20
CA GLU A 197 0.53 -7.27 12.19
C GLU A 197 -0.39 -7.81 11.07
N PHE A 198 0.16 -8.57 10.12
CA PHE A 198 -0.58 -9.09 8.96
C PHE A 198 -0.61 -10.61 8.92
N LEU A 199 -1.72 -11.15 8.43
CA LEU A 199 -1.84 -12.58 8.15
C LEU A 199 -1.12 -12.92 6.83
N PRO A 200 -0.47 -14.09 6.71
CA PRO A 200 0.16 -14.56 5.47
C PRO A 200 -0.88 -14.76 4.36
N PRO A 201 -0.49 -14.84 3.07
CA PRO A 201 -1.43 -15.21 2.02
C PRO A 201 -2.02 -16.61 2.27
N HIS A 202 -3.20 -16.90 1.73
CA HIS A 202 -3.80 -18.23 1.86
C HIS A 202 -3.08 -19.26 0.99
N LEU A 203 -2.68 -18.83 -0.20
CA LEU A 203 -1.95 -19.61 -1.19
C LEU A 203 -0.79 -18.79 -1.75
N SER A 204 0.39 -19.40 -1.82
CA SER A 204 1.51 -18.90 -2.64
C SER A 204 1.71 -19.83 -3.83
N ILE A 205 1.76 -19.25 -5.03
CA ILE A 205 2.02 -19.95 -6.28
C ILE A 205 3.43 -19.56 -6.72
N TYR A 206 4.36 -20.51 -6.72
CA TYR A 206 5.73 -20.28 -7.16
C TYR A 206 5.95 -20.80 -8.57
N ILE A 207 6.40 -19.92 -9.47
CA ILE A 207 6.77 -20.29 -10.84
C ILE A 207 8.28 -20.55 -10.90
N ASP A 208 8.67 -21.82 -11.06
CA ASP A 208 10.06 -22.20 -11.28
C ASP A 208 10.45 -21.92 -12.72
N LEU A 209 11.39 -20.97 -12.87
CA LEU A 209 12.01 -20.63 -14.15
C LEU A 209 13.51 -20.48 -13.88
N PRO A 210 14.36 -21.28 -14.57
CA PRO A 210 15.78 -21.27 -14.31
C PRO A 210 16.39 -19.89 -14.63
N ALA A 211 17.32 -19.44 -13.79
CA ALA A 211 17.95 -18.13 -13.92
C ALA A 211 18.55 -17.83 -15.32
N GLU A 212 18.98 -18.87 -16.04
CA GLU A 212 19.56 -18.75 -17.39
C GLU A 212 18.51 -18.37 -18.44
N GLU A 213 17.29 -18.91 -18.33
CA GLU A 213 16.17 -18.53 -19.18
C GLU A 213 15.64 -17.15 -18.82
N VAL A 214 15.60 -16.82 -17.53
CA VAL A 214 15.26 -15.47 -17.05
C VAL A 214 16.21 -14.45 -17.69
N GLN A 215 17.51 -14.72 -17.70
CA GLN A 215 18.49 -13.81 -18.32
C GLN A 215 18.25 -13.66 -19.83
N LYS A 216 17.93 -14.74 -20.56
CA LYS A 216 17.58 -14.66 -21.99
C LYS A 216 16.36 -13.78 -22.22
N LYS A 217 15.30 -13.95 -21.41
CA LYS A 217 14.09 -13.11 -21.48
C LYS A 217 14.36 -11.65 -21.14
N LEU A 218 15.23 -11.38 -20.14
CA LEU A 218 15.63 -10.03 -19.78
C LEU A 218 16.43 -9.34 -20.89
N LYS A 219 17.31 -10.07 -21.58
CA LYS A 219 18.05 -9.56 -22.75
C LYS A 219 17.13 -9.24 -23.94
N GLN A 220 16.04 -9.98 -24.10
CA GLN A 220 15.02 -9.75 -25.13
C GLN A 220 14.06 -8.61 -24.76
N SER A 221 14.11 -8.10 -23.52
CA SER A 221 13.26 -7.00 -23.07
C SER A 221 13.67 -5.68 -23.73
N SER A 222 12.67 -4.85 -24.03
CA SER A 222 12.85 -3.50 -24.61
C SER A 222 13.51 -2.50 -23.65
N LYS A 223 13.64 -2.85 -22.36
CA LYS A 223 14.20 -1.98 -21.32
C LYS A 223 15.72 -2.18 -21.20
N PRO A 224 16.55 -1.19 -21.57
CA PRO A 224 18.00 -1.35 -21.65
C PRO A 224 18.64 -1.64 -20.28
N TYR A 225 18.11 -1.05 -19.21
CA TYR A 225 18.63 -1.24 -17.85
C TYR A 225 18.43 -2.68 -17.33
N LEU A 226 17.41 -3.41 -17.80
CA LEU A 226 17.17 -4.80 -17.40
C LEU A 226 18.13 -5.80 -18.07
N GLN A 227 18.83 -5.39 -19.13
CA GLN A 227 19.76 -6.24 -19.86
C GLN A 227 21.08 -6.44 -19.09
N ASN A 228 21.41 -5.51 -18.19
CA ASN A 228 22.65 -5.50 -17.40
C ASN A 228 22.60 -6.36 -16.13
N VAL A 229 21.50 -7.06 -15.89
CA VAL A 229 21.33 -7.86 -14.66
C VAL A 229 22.31 -9.05 -14.66
N PRO A 230 23.18 -9.19 -13.64
CA PRO A 230 24.15 -10.26 -13.59
C PRO A 230 23.48 -11.60 -13.29
N LEU A 231 23.92 -12.65 -14.00
CA LEU A 231 23.39 -14.01 -13.83
C LEU A 231 23.62 -14.56 -12.42
N ALA A 232 24.71 -14.18 -11.76
CA ALA A 232 24.98 -14.54 -10.37
C ALA A 232 23.88 -14.02 -9.42
N TYR A 233 23.37 -12.81 -9.65
CA TYR A 233 22.28 -12.24 -8.87
C TYR A 233 20.98 -13.03 -9.06
N LEU A 234 20.63 -13.36 -10.31
CA LEU A 234 19.43 -14.17 -10.61
C LEU A 234 19.51 -15.57 -10.00
N LYS A 235 20.68 -16.23 -10.06
CA LYS A 235 20.92 -17.52 -9.39
C LYS A 235 20.79 -17.40 -7.87
N SER A 236 21.29 -16.31 -7.29
CA SER A 236 21.14 -16.09 -5.84
C SER A 236 19.70 -15.85 -5.40
N ILE A 237 18.87 -15.21 -6.23
CA ILE A 237 17.42 -15.07 -5.99
C ILE A 237 16.74 -16.44 -6.02
N GLU A 238 17.01 -17.24 -7.05
CA GLU A 238 16.45 -18.60 -7.20
C GLU A 238 16.81 -19.48 -6.00
N ASP A 239 18.07 -19.47 -5.58
CA ASP A 239 18.54 -20.17 -4.38
C ASP A 239 17.82 -19.71 -3.10
N CYS A 240 17.62 -18.40 -2.94
CA CYS A 240 16.93 -17.85 -1.77
C CYS A 240 15.44 -18.21 -1.75
N TYR A 241 14.78 -18.22 -2.91
CA TYR A 241 13.40 -18.71 -3.02
C TYR A 241 13.34 -20.17 -2.56
N LYS A 242 14.16 -21.04 -3.15
CA LYS A 242 14.14 -22.49 -2.89
C LYS A 242 14.53 -22.87 -1.45
N LYS A 243 15.52 -22.19 -0.86
CA LYS A 243 16.06 -22.54 0.47
C LYS A 243 15.32 -21.89 1.64
N SER A 244 14.95 -20.62 1.51
CA SER A 244 14.40 -19.84 2.62
C SER A 244 12.89 -19.67 2.49
N PHE A 245 12.42 -19.12 1.37
CA PHE A 245 11.02 -18.72 1.21
C PHE A 245 10.06 -19.90 1.15
N LEU A 246 10.33 -20.90 0.29
CA LEU A 246 9.43 -22.06 0.13
C LEU A 246 9.26 -22.86 1.43
N ASN A 247 10.28 -22.92 2.28
CA ASN A 247 10.20 -23.61 3.56
C ASN A 247 9.32 -22.83 4.56
N GLN A 248 9.54 -21.51 4.69
CA GLN A 248 8.75 -20.65 5.58
C GLN A 248 7.27 -20.57 5.17
N ILE A 249 7.00 -20.47 3.87
CA ILE A 249 5.64 -20.28 3.36
C ILE A 249 4.83 -21.57 3.48
N ARG A 250 5.48 -22.74 3.41
CA ARG A 250 4.85 -24.06 3.54
C ARG A 250 4.33 -24.35 4.95
N GLU A 251 4.91 -23.73 5.96
CA GLU A 251 4.44 -23.84 7.35
C GLU A 251 3.18 -23.02 7.60
N THR A 252 3.06 -21.87 6.91
CA THR A 252 2.05 -20.85 7.21
C THR A 252 0.89 -20.80 6.22
N SER A 253 1.12 -21.26 4.98
CA SER A 253 0.16 -21.18 3.88
C SER A 253 0.30 -22.38 2.94
N GLU A 254 -0.67 -22.54 2.04
CA GLU A 254 -0.60 -23.55 1.01
C GLU A 254 0.35 -23.12 -0.11
N LEU A 255 1.07 -24.07 -0.69
CA LEU A 255 2.10 -23.80 -1.70
C LEU A 255 1.87 -24.67 -2.92
N LEU A 256 1.76 -24.03 -4.09
CA LEU A 256 1.75 -24.69 -5.39
C LEU A 256 3.00 -24.27 -6.18
N VAL A 257 3.71 -25.26 -6.71
CA VAL A 257 4.93 -25.04 -7.49
C VAL A 257 4.67 -25.50 -8.92
N TYR A 258 4.90 -24.61 -9.88
CA TYR A 258 4.72 -24.89 -11.31
C TYR A 258 5.99 -24.60 -12.09
N ASP A 259 6.27 -25.43 -13.07
CA ASP A 259 7.25 -25.11 -14.09
C ASP A 259 6.72 -24.04 -15.05
N ALA A 260 7.60 -23.26 -15.66
CA ALA A 260 7.21 -22.21 -16.60
C ALA A 260 6.32 -22.67 -17.77
N ALA A 261 6.45 -23.92 -18.22
CA ALA A 261 5.58 -24.50 -19.25
C ALA A 261 4.15 -24.79 -18.72
N GLN A 262 4.04 -25.25 -17.48
CA GLN A 262 2.75 -25.53 -16.83
C GLN A 262 2.05 -24.23 -16.43
N ALA A 263 2.81 -23.22 -16.01
CA ALA A 263 2.32 -21.89 -15.66
C ALA A 263 1.68 -21.13 -16.83
N LEU A 264 1.77 -21.60 -18.07
CA LEU A 264 1.05 -21.03 -19.21
C LEU A 264 -0.43 -21.42 -19.22
N ASP A 265 -0.75 -22.57 -18.61
CA ASP A 265 -2.09 -23.14 -18.55
C ASP A 265 -2.80 -22.70 -17.26
N ALA A 266 -3.42 -21.52 -17.32
CA ALA A 266 -4.13 -20.94 -16.18
C ALA A 266 -5.39 -21.74 -15.79
N GLU A 267 -5.95 -22.55 -16.70
CA GLU A 267 -7.14 -23.36 -16.41
C GLU A 267 -6.79 -24.48 -15.45
N ARG A 268 -5.72 -25.22 -15.74
CA ARG A 268 -5.19 -26.24 -14.84
C ARG A 268 -4.86 -25.69 -13.46
N VAL A 269 -4.20 -24.53 -13.41
CA VAL A 269 -3.85 -23.89 -12.12
C VAL A 269 -5.11 -23.51 -11.35
N ALA A 270 -6.17 -23.03 -12.01
CA ALA A 270 -7.45 -22.73 -11.37
C ALA A 270 -8.15 -23.99 -10.84
N GLU A 271 -8.14 -25.09 -11.59
CA GLU A 271 -8.66 -26.38 -11.13
C GLU A 271 -7.90 -26.87 -9.89
N ASP A 272 -6.57 -26.85 -9.92
CA ASP A 272 -5.72 -27.23 -8.79
C ASP A 272 -6.04 -26.39 -7.54
N ILE A 273 -6.38 -25.10 -7.70
CA ILE A 273 -6.81 -24.22 -6.60
C ILE A 273 -8.19 -24.63 -6.05
N GLU A 274 -9.14 -24.97 -6.91
CA GLU A 274 -10.49 -25.39 -6.50
C GLU A 274 -10.49 -26.73 -5.76
N TYR A 275 -9.62 -27.66 -6.15
CA TYR A 275 -9.45 -28.94 -5.44
C TYR A 275 -8.69 -28.82 -4.12
N LEU A 276 -7.99 -27.71 -3.90
CA LEU A 276 -7.15 -27.53 -2.74
C LEU A 276 -7.97 -27.26 -1.48
N LYS A 277 -7.66 -28.00 -0.41
CA LYS A 277 -8.27 -27.81 0.91
C LYS A 277 -7.40 -26.88 1.73
N PHE A 278 -7.99 -25.75 2.14
CA PHE A 278 -7.32 -24.73 2.94
C PHE A 278 -7.44 -25.05 4.43
N ASP A 279 -6.64 -26.02 4.87
CA ASP A 279 -6.62 -26.48 6.26
C ASP A 279 -5.48 -25.86 7.09
N LYS A 280 -4.60 -25.08 6.44
CA LYS A 280 -3.42 -24.47 7.07
C LYS A 280 -3.57 -22.96 7.24
N GLY A 281 -2.84 -22.47 8.24
CA GLY A 281 -2.58 -21.05 8.45
C GLY A 281 -3.47 -20.40 9.50
N PRO A 282 -3.07 -19.21 9.98
CA PRO A 282 -3.73 -18.52 11.08
C PRO A 282 -5.12 -17.98 10.73
N TRP A 283 -5.54 -18.06 9.46
CA TRP A 283 -6.85 -17.58 8.98
C TRP A 283 -8.03 -18.33 9.59
N LEU A 284 -7.86 -19.61 9.93
CA LEU A 284 -8.91 -20.44 10.53
C LEU A 284 -9.21 -20.06 11.99
N GLU A 285 -8.24 -19.46 12.67
CA GLU A 285 -8.33 -19.08 14.09
C GLU A 285 -8.88 -17.66 14.29
N GLN A 286 -9.22 -16.94 13.20
CA GLN A 286 -9.63 -15.55 13.27
C GLN A 286 -11.14 -15.39 13.53
N ASP A 287 -11.46 -14.57 14.53
CA ASP A 287 -12.82 -14.16 14.85
C ASP A 287 -13.19 -12.82 14.19
N ASP A 288 -14.49 -12.49 14.17
CA ASP A 288 -15.02 -11.19 13.72
C ASP A 288 -14.32 -9.99 14.38
N ILE A 289 -13.88 -10.14 15.64
CA ILE A 289 -13.18 -9.10 16.40
C ILE A 289 -11.77 -8.89 15.85
N SER A 290 -11.03 -9.97 15.59
CA SER A 290 -9.70 -9.91 15.00
C SER A 290 -9.74 -9.26 13.62
N TYR A 291 -10.73 -9.65 12.79
CA TYR A 291 -10.98 -9.02 11.50
C TYR A 291 -11.36 -7.54 11.61
N HIS A 292 -12.12 -7.15 12.64
CA HIS A 292 -12.43 -5.74 12.89
C HIS A 292 -11.16 -4.91 13.15
N TYR A 293 -10.27 -5.38 14.02
CA TYR A 293 -9.01 -4.67 14.33
C TYR A 293 -8.07 -4.62 13.12
N MET A 294 -7.96 -5.73 12.38
CA MET A 294 -7.17 -5.76 11.15
C MET A 294 -7.73 -4.79 10.11
N ARG A 295 -9.07 -4.76 9.90
CA ARG A 295 -9.72 -3.80 8.99
C ARG A 295 -9.45 -2.35 9.39
N LYS A 296 -9.49 -2.05 10.69
CA LYS A 296 -9.17 -0.72 11.22
C LYS A 296 -7.70 -0.34 10.99
N LEU A 297 -6.78 -1.30 11.10
CA LEU A 297 -5.36 -1.07 10.82
C LEU A 297 -5.12 -0.79 9.34
N VAL A 298 -5.62 -1.65 8.45
CA VAL A 298 -5.34 -1.54 7.01
C VAL A 298 -5.96 -0.31 6.36
N GLN A 299 -7.07 0.18 6.90
CA GLN A 299 -7.72 1.40 6.42
C GLN A 299 -6.86 2.66 6.70
N ASP A 300 -6.06 2.63 7.77
CA ASP A 300 -5.13 3.72 8.09
C ASP A 300 -3.75 3.46 7.45
N LYS A 301 -3.63 3.89 6.19
CA LYS A 301 -2.39 3.71 5.40
C LYS A 301 -1.18 4.41 6.03
N GLN A 302 -1.39 5.51 6.76
CA GLN A 302 -0.29 6.20 7.45
C GLN A 302 0.24 5.35 8.60
N ARG A 303 -0.66 4.74 9.38
CA ARG A 303 -0.26 3.80 10.43
C ARG A 303 0.47 2.58 9.87
N VAL A 304 -0.01 2.01 8.76
CA VAL A 304 0.68 0.91 8.08
C VAL A 304 2.09 1.31 7.63
N ALA A 305 2.24 2.48 6.99
CA ALA A 305 3.54 2.99 6.56
C ALA A 305 4.48 3.22 7.76
N THR A 306 3.95 3.69 8.90
CA THR A 306 4.71 3.95 10.13
C THR A 306 5.39 2.69 10.68
N LEU A 307 4.82 1.50 10.46
CA LEU A 307 5.45 0.22 10.84
C LEU A 307 6.81 -0.02 10.16
N THR A 308 7.05 0.63 9.02
CA THR A 308 8.33 0.55 8.29
C THR A 308 9.33 1.62 8.69
N HIS A 309 8.95 2.56 9.56
CA HIS A 309 9.80 3.67 10.01
C HIS A 309 10.29 3.44 11.43
N ILE A 310 11.54 2.99 11.55
CA ILE A 310 12.23 2.82 12.84
C ILE A 310 13.28 3.92 12.97
N PRO A 311 13.46 4.53 14.17
CA PRO A 311 14.48 5.54 14.40
C PRO A 311 15.89 4.94 14.51
N LYS A 312 16.36 4.32 13.42
CA LYS A 312 17.70 3.74 13.30
C LYS A 312 18.45 4.42 12.16
N PHE A 313 19.51 5.14 12.52
CA PHE A 313 20.25 5.97 11.59
C PHE A 313 21.25 5.13 10.79
N LEU A 314 20.95 4.93 9.51
CA LEU A 314 21.87 4.37 8.51
C LEU A 314 22.15 5.42 7.42
N PRO A 315 23.39 5.56 6.92
CA PRO A 315 23.74 6.56 5.93
C PRO A 315 22.99 6.41 4.59
N GLU A 316 22.52 5.21 4.23
CA GLU A 316 21.78 4.99 2.97
C GLU A 316 20.34 5.53 2.99
N ILE A 317 19.73 5.60 4.17
CA ILE A 317 18.31 5.95 4.35
C ILE A 317 18.10 7.25 5.12
N THR A 318 19.08 7.67 5.93
CA THR A 318 18.95 8.85 6.78
C THR A 318 19.08 10.09 5.92
N ILE A 319 18.04 10.90 5.92
CA ILE A 319 18.01 12.18 5.22
C ILE A 319 18.37 13.27 6.22
N GLY A 320 19.22 14.22 5.81
CA GLY A 320 19.58 15.36 6.65
C GLY A 320 18.36 16.25 6.92
N ALA A 321 18.30 16.88 8.09
CA ALA A 321 17.16 17.71 8.48
C ALA A 321 16.87 18.86 7.49
N HIS A 322 17.92 19.52 6.98
CA HIS A 322 17.79 20.60 5.99
C HIS A 322 17.21 20.10 4.66
N GLU A 323 17.72 18.98 4.15
CA GLU A 323 17.24 18.37 2.91
C GLU A 323 15.79 17.89 3.04
N TYR A 324 15.44 17.32 4.20
CA TYR A 324 14.07 16.91 4.50
C TYR A 324 13.12 18.12 4.53
N ASP A 325 13.50 19.21 5.19
CA ASP A 325 12.68 20.42 5.30
C ASP A 325 12.43 21.06 3.92
N GLU A 326 13.48 21.18 3.10
CA GLU A 326 13.37 21.67 1.73
C GLU A 326 12.41 20.83 0.89
N LYS A 327 12.56 19.50 0.93
CA LYS A 327 11.70 18.57 0.18
C LYS A 327 10.27 18.55 0.69
N TYR A 328 10.09 18.70 2.00
CA TYR A 328 8.77 18.75 2.62
C TYR A 328 7.97 19.97 2.13
N TYR A 329 8.58 21.16 2.12
CA TYR A 329 7.93 22.35 1.60
C TYR A 329 7.77 22.31 0.08
N ALA A 330 8.74 21.73 -0.65
CA ALA A 330 8.61 21.51 -2.08
C ALA A 330 7.41 20.60 -2.40
N PHE A 331 7.23 19.50 -1.66
CA PHE A 331 6.07 18.62 -1.81
C PHE A 331 4.75 19.34 -1.49
N ARG A 332 4.70 20.12 -0.40
CA ARG A 332 3.50 20.89 -0.04
C ARG A 332 3.18 22.03 -1.00
N SER A 333 4.16 22.50 -1.78
CA SER A 333 3.95 23.51 -2.82
C SER A 333 3.30 22.95 -4.08
N LEU A 334 3.28 21.62 -4.24
CA LEU A 334 2.60 20.96 -5.35
C LEU A 334 1.08 21.15 -5.26
N PRO A 335 0.40 21.28 -6.41
CA PRO A 335 -1.03 21.50 -6.44
C PRO A 335 -1.78 20.32 -5.79
N GLY A 336 -2.68 20.61 -4.86
CA GLY A 336 -3.49 19.61 -4.17
C GLY A 336 -2.78 18.84 -3.05
N LYS A 337 -1.55 19.22 -2.68
CA LYS A 337 -0.77 18.56 -1.60
C LYS A 337 -0.58 19.42 -0.35
N ARG A 338 -1.07 20.66 -0.35
CA ARG A 338 -0.90 21.59 0.77
C ARG A 338 -1.77 21.23 1.97
N TYR A 339 -3.02 20.83 1.71
CA TYR A 339 -4.02 20.47 2.71
C TYR A 339 -4.55 19.05 2.49
N ALA A 340 -5.38 18.57 3.41
CA ALA A 340 -6.05 17.28 3.29
C ALA A 340 -6.90 17.20 2.00
N ALA A 341 -7.06 15.99 1.46
CA ALA A 341 -7.86 15.77 0.26
C ALA A 341 -9.28 16.32 0.44
N GLY A 342 -9.77 17.10 -0.54
CA GLY A 342 -11.08 17.74 -0.49
C GLY A 342 -11.09 19.17 0.07
N TYR A 343 -9.93 19.69 0.50
CA TYR A 343 -9.74 21.04 1.06
C TYR A 343 -8.72 21.89 0.26
N ASN A 344 -8.45 21.54 -0.99
CA ASN A 344 -7.44 22.19 -1.83
C ASN A 344 -8.11 23.04 -2.93
N GLU A 345 -8.13 24.36 -2.77
CA GLU A 345 -8.73 25.32 -3.73
C GLU A 345 -8.07 25.25 -5.11
N ASP A 346 -6.76 25.06 -5.14
CA ASP A 346 -5.91 24.89 -6.31
C ASP A 346 -6.23 23.63 -7.13
N LYS A 347 -6.77 22.59 -6.49
CA LYS A 347 -7.29 21.38 -7.16
C LYS A 347 -8.74 21.55 -7.64
N GLY A 348 -9.39 22.67 -7.30
CA GLY A 348 -10.78 22.95 -7.64
C GLY A 348 -11.79 22.38 -6.63
N ASP A 349 -11.36 22.10 -5.39
CA ASP A 349 -12.27 21.62 -4.35
C ASP A 349 -13.30 22.70 -4.01
N LYS A 350 -14.59 22.32 -4.02
CA LYS A 350 -15.71 23.21 -3.71
C LYS A 350 -16.19 23.02 -2.28
N HIS A 351 -16.85 24.05 -1.74
CA HIS A 351 -17.47 24.06 -0.41
C HIS A 351 -16.49 23.80 0.75
N ILE A 352 -15.24 24.23 0.61
CA ILE A 352 -14.17 23.96 1.59
C ILE A 352 -14.56 24.47 2.99
N TRP A 353 -15.18 25.65 3.08
CA TRP A 353 -15.65 26.25 4.33
C TRP A 353 -16.79 25.49 5.04
N LEU A 354 -17.44 24.53 4.37
CA LEU A 354 -18.57 23.75 4.89
C LEU A 354 -18.24 22.28 5.14
N LYS A 355 -17.02 21.84 4.83
CA LYS A 355 -16.50 20.51 5.14
C LYS A 355 -15.76 20.57 6.46
#